data_AF-E7C698-F1
#
_entry.id   AF-E7C698-F1
#
_cell.length_a   1.000
_cell.length_b   1.000
_cell.length_c   1.000
_cell.angle_alpha   90.00
_cell.angle_beta   90.00
_cell.angle_gamma   90.00
#
_symmetry.space_group_name_H-M   'P 1'
#
loop_
_entity.id
_entity.type
_entity.pdbx_description
1 polymer ?
#
loop_
_entity_poly.entity_id
_entity_poly.type
_entity_poly.pdbx_seq_one_letter_code
_entity_poly.pdbx_strand_id
1 'polypeptide(L)' 'MGLSNFLSFEQLKSRGVVNNRTQLSRLIGKCDFPPGFLLSANARRWTEEEVAEWIETRRAGSAGVQEP' A
#
# COMPACT_ATOMS: atom_id res chain seq x y z
N MET A 1 -13.31 11.36 13.77
CA MET A 1 -12.01 12.02 13.62
C MET A 1 -10.93 10.98 13.86
N GLY A 2 -10.40 10.39 12.78
CA GLY A 2 -9.40 9.32 12.85
C GLY A 2 -8.09 9.80 12.24
N LEU A 3 -7.04 9.76 13.06
CA LEU A 3 -5.65 10.14 12.82
C LEU A 3 -5.16 9.80 11.39
N SER A 4 -4.60 10.79 10.69
CA SER A 4 -3.84 10.58 9.44
C SER A 4 -2.64 9.67 9.72
N ASN A 5 -2.86 8.37 9.71
CA ASN A 5 -1.90 7.39 10.18
C ASN A 5 -0.95 7.04 9.04
N PHE A 6 0.29 7.49 9.15
CA PHE A 6 1.29 7.20 8.14
C PHE A 6 1.84 5.78 8.35
N LEU A 7 1.56 4.90 7.40
CA LEU A 7 2.06 3.55 7.33
C LEU A 7 3.53 3.57 6.89
N SER A 8 4.38 2.92 7.67
CA SER A 8 5.77 2.66 7.28
C SER A 8 5.85 1.33 6.54
N PHE A 9 6.98 1.09 5.86
CA PHE A 9 7.22 -0.18 5.15
C PHE A 9 6.97 -1.41 6.04
N GLU A 10 7.36 -1.36 7.31
CA GLU A 10 7.12 -2.45 8.26
C GLU A 10 5.63 -2.68 8.55
N GLN A 11 4.82 -1.62 8.63
CA GLN A 11 3.37 -1.77 8.81
C GLN A 11 2.70 -2.33 7.56
N LEU A 12 3.12 -1.88 6.37
CA LEU A 12 2.65 -2.46 5.11
C LEU A 12 2.99 -3.95 5.01
N LYS A 13 4.17 -4.32 5.50
CA LYS A 13 4.61 -5.72 5.58
C LYS A 13 3.78 -6.52 6.57
N SER A 14 3.57 -5.99 7.77
CA SER A 14 2.74 -6.65 8.79
C SER A 14 1.29 -6.83 8.33
N ARG A 15 0.76 -5.94 7.49
CA ARG A 15 -0.57 -6.03 6.89
C ARG A 15 -0.64 -6.94 5.67
N GLY A 16 0.49 -7.49 5.21
CA GLY A 16 0.55 -8.35 4.04
C GLY A 16 0.39 -7.62 2.69
N VAL A 17 0.40 -6.28 2.68
CA VAL A 17 0.31 -5.48 1.45
C VAL A 17 1.58 -5.65 0.62
N VAL A 18 2.74 -5.64 1.29
CA VAL A 18 4.05 -5.83 0.65
C VAL A 18 4.89 -6.84 1.41
N ASN A 19 5.55 -7.77 0.73
CA ASN A 19 6.42 -8.73 1.42
C ASN A 19 7.88 -8.26 1.47
N ASN A 20 8.37 -7.67 0.37
CA ASN A 20 9.77 -7.29 0.20
C ASN A 20 9.88 -5.92 -0.48
N ARG A 21 10.99 -5.21 -0.24
CA ARG A 21 11.27 -3.92 -0.92
C ARG A 21 11.30 -4.05 -2.44
N THR A 22 11.77 -5.18 -2.97
CA THR A 22 11.72 -5.47 -4.42
C THR A 22 10.29 -5.53 -4.94
N GLN A 23 9.36 -6.12 -4.17
CA GLN A 23 7.96 -6.19 -4.55
C GLN A 23 7.32 -4.80 -4.46
N LEU A 24 7.64 -4.00 -3.44
CA LEU A 24 7.26 -2.58 -3.38
C LEU A 24 7.73 -1.79 -4.61
N SER A 25 9.01 -1.89 -5.00
CA SER A 25 9.51 -1.20 -6.21
C SER A 25 8.79 -1.64 -7.49
N ARG A 26 8.47 -2.93 -7.61
CA ARG A 26 7.68 -3.44 -8.74
C ARG A 26 6.25 -2.93 -8.71
N LEU A 27 5.64 -2.83 -7.53
CA LEU A 27 4.30 -2.32 -7.36
C LEU A 27 4.23 -0.83 -7.75
N ILE A 28 5.20 -0.03 -7.33
CA ILE A 28 5.29 1.39 -7.72
C ILE A 28 5.49 1.53 -9.24
N GLY A 29 6.30 0.67 -9.85
CA GLY A 29 6.59 0.75 -11.29
C GLY A 29 5.57 0.10 -12.23
N LYS A 30 4.80 -0.90 -11.78
CA LYS A 30 3.91 -1.70 -12.64
C LYS A 30 2.45 -1.72 -12.21
N CYS A 31 2.16 -1.41 -10.95
CA CYS A 31 0.84 -1.60 -10.35
C CYS A 31 0.28 -0.30 -9.78
N ASP A 32 0.85 0.83 -10.23
CA ASP A 32 0.50 2.19 -9.81
C ASP A 32 0.40 2.33 -8.29
N PHE A 33 1.30 1.65 -7.57
CA PHE A 33 1.30 1.72 -6.12
C PHE A 33 1.75 3.11 -5.69
N PRO A 34 1.09 3.71 -4.68
CA PRO A 34 1.40 5.06 -4.24
C PRO A 34 2.90 5.17 -3.93
N PRO A 35 3.60 6.17 -4.48
CA PRO A 35 5.04 6.32 -4.26
C PRO A 35 5.35 6.62 -2.78
N GLY A 36 4.35 7.02 -2.00
CA GLY A 36 4.47 7.35 -0.58
C GLY A 36 5.10 8.72 -0.37
N PHE A 37 4.72 9.36 0.72
CA PHE A 37 5.31 10.59 1.21
C PHE A 37 6.72 10.36 1.74
N LEU A 38 7.69 11.13 1.23
CA LEU A 38 8.99 11.29 1.89
C LEU A 38 8.80 12.23 3.08
N LEU A 39 8.64 11.66 4.26
CA LEU A 39 8.66 12.41 5.52
C LEU A 39 10.09 12.78 5.92
N SER A 40 11.10 12.05 5.44
CA SER A 40 12.51 12.39 5.60
C SER A 40 13.36 11.74 4.51
N ALA A 41 14.64 12.12 4.39
CA ALA A 41 15.57 11.74 3.32
C ALA A 41 15.67 10.21 3.05
N ASN A 42 15.34 9.37 4.04
CA ASN A 42 15.27 7.91 3.89
C ASN A 42 13.97 7.28 4.44
N ALA A 43 13.01 8.10 4.86
CA ALA A 43 11.78 7.62 5.48
C ALA A 43 10.59 7.88 4.56
N ARG A 44 10.26 6.86 3.77
CA ARG A 44 9.06 6.83 2.95
C ARG A 44 7.92 6.22 3.75
N ARG A 45 6.80 6.95 3.84
CA ARG A 45 5.57 6.47 4.45
C ARG A 45 4.40 6.66 3.50
N TRP A 46 3.35 5.92 3.74
CA TRP A 46 2.12 5.97 2.95
C TRP A 46 0.99 6.39 3.85
N THR A 47 0.00 7.11 3.33
CA THR A 47 -1.22 7.32 4.11
C THR A 47 -2.02 6.03 4.14
N GLU A 48 -2.74 5.79 5.24
CA GLU A 48 -3.63 4.63 5.35
C GLU A 48 -4.72 4.67 4.27
N GLU A 49 -5.18 5.87 3.89
CA GLU A 49 -6.16 6.12 2.83
C GLU A 49 -5.65 5.65 1.47
N GLU A 50 -4.49 6.14 0.99
CA GLU A 50 -3.93 5.72 -0.30
C GLU A 50 -3.70 4.21 -0.39
N VAL A 51 -3.28 3.60 0.74
CA VAL A 51 -3.04 2.16 0.81
C VAL A 51 -4.36 1.39 0.79
N ALA A 52 -5.37 1.86 1.52
CA ALA A 52 -6.71 1.27 1.50
C ALA A 52 -7.32 1.34 0.10
N GLU A 53 -7.30 2.51 -0.54
CA GLU A 53 -7.81 2.72 -1.91
C GLU A 53 -7.10 1.81 -2.91
N TRP A 54 -5.77 1.64 -2.78
CA TRP A 54 -5.02 0.73 -3.64
C TRP A 54 -5.41 -0.74 -3.41
N ILE A 55 -5.57 -1.16 -2.16
CA ILE A 55 -6.04 -2.50 -1.81
C ILE A 55 -7.44 -2.74 -2.37
N GLU A 56 -8.35 -1.77 -2.24
CA GLU A 56 -9.72 -1.85 -2.77
C GLU A 56 -9.73 -1.93 -4.29
N THR A 57 -8.93 -1.11 -4.97
CA THR A 57 -8.78 -1.16 -6.44
C THR A 57 -8.28 -2.53 -6.91
N ARG A 58 -7.33 -3.12 -6.19
CA ARG A 58 -6.80 -4.46 -6.49
C ARG A 58 -7.79 -5.57 -6.13
N ARG A 59 -8.53 -5.42 -5.04
CA ARG A 59 -9.59 -6.36 -4.64
C ARG A 59 -10.72 -6.33 -5.66
N ALA A 60 -11.07 -5.16 -6.21
CA ALA A 60 -12.01 -5.01 -7.31
C ALA A 60 -11.47 -5.60 -8.62
N GLY A 61 -10.19 -5.37 -8.93
CA GLY A 61 -9.52 -5.98 -10.10
C GLY A 61 -9.29 -7.50 -9.98
N SER A 62 -9.30 -8.03 -8.76
CA SER A 62 -9.23 -9.47 -8.46
C SER A 62 -10.60 -10.04 -8.08
N ALA A 63 -11.67 -9.24 -8.11
CA ALA A 63 -13.04 -9.68 -7.88
C ALA A 63 -13.58 -10.39 -9.12
N GLY A 64 -12.91 -11.46 -9.50
CA GLY A 64 -13.59 -12.67 -9.87
C GLY A 64 -13.57 -13.59 -8.64
N VAL A 65 -14.75 -13.84 -8.08
CA VAL A 65 -15.07 -14.96 -7.18
C VAL A 65 -14.74 -14.77 -5.69
N GLN A 66 -15.71 -14.26 -4.93
CA GLN A 66 -16.08 -14.79 -3.61
C GLN A 66 -17.58 -14.52 -3.38
N GLU A 67 -18.38 -15.49 -3.81
CA GLU A 67 -19.73 -15.84 -3.34
C GLU A 67 -19.75 -17.37 -3.20
N PRO A 68 -20.63 -18.00 -2.39
CA PRO A 68 -21.72 -17.45 -1.58
C PRO A 68 -21.52 -17.54 -0.05
#